data_AF-A0A9P6RRJ4-F1
#
_entry.id   AF-A0A9P6RRJ4-F1
#
_cell.length_a   1.000
_cell.length_b   1.000
_cell.length_c   1.000
_cell.angle_alpha   90.00
_cell.angle_beta   90.00
_cell.angle_gamma   90.00
#
_symmetry.space_group_name_H-M   'P 1'
#
loop_
_entity.id
_entity.type
_entity.pdbx_description
1 polymer ?
#
loop_
_entity_poly.entity_id
_entity_poly.type
_entity_poly.pdbx_seq_one_letter_code
_entity_poly.pdbx_strand_id
1 'polypeptide(L)'
;MVEGAAHSRYGKISAALRYRLRAFSAATDNVGLFFGEDIFVAFGAIVLMATFLREAGIEVAPLRIALWGIPTAICAFIIHAFRLYRLDRKLDREFSPRSDSADHNA
;
A
#
# COMPACT_ATOMS: atom_id res chain seq x y z
N MET A 1 11.73 7.44 -7.72
CA MET A 1 10.38 7.78 -8.24
C MET A 1 9.60 8.67 -7.27
N VAL A 2 9.28 8.19 -6.04
CA VAL A 2 8.47 8.95 -5.06
C VAL A 2 9.05 10.31 -4.64
N GLU A 3 10.35 10.42 -4.39
CA GLU A 3 10.97 11.70 -3.99
C GLU A 3 10.93 12.74 -5.10
N GLY A 4 11.12 12.32 -6.35
CA GLY A 4 11.07 13.21 -7.51
C GLY A 4 9.67 13.76 -7.73
N ALA A 5 8.64 12.91 -7.57
CA ALA A 5 7.24 13.34 -7.64
C ALA A 5 6.90 14.36 -6.53
N ALA A 6 7.35 14.11 -5.30
CA ALA A 6 7.14 15.04 -4.19
C ALA A 6 7.91 16.37 -4.39
N HIS A 7 9.13 16.31 -4.90
CA HIS A 7 9.93 17.50 -5.18
C HIS A 7 9.31 18.36 -6.30
N SER A 8 8.70 17.74 -7.32
CA SER A 8 7.98 18.45 -8.37
C SER A 8 6.71 19.13 -7.88
N ARG A 9 6.02 18.55 -6.88
CA ARG A 9 4.72 19.04 -6.39
C ARG A 9 4.82 20.05 -5.25
N TYR A 10 5.84 19.92 -4.40
CA TYR A 10 5.99 20.72 -3.17
C TYR A 10 7.33 21.47 -3.07
N GLY A 11 8.21 21.37 -4.08
CA GLY A 11 9.54 21.98 -4.05
C GLY A 11 10.50 21.26 -3.10
N LYS A 12 11.26 22.00 -2.28
CA LYS A 12 12.21 21.40 -1.34
C LYS A 12 11.47 20.68 -0.21
N ILE A 13 11.65 19.37 -0.14
CA ILE A 13 11.11 18.51 0.91
C ILE A 13 12.14 18.27 2.03
N SER A 14 11.69 18.30 3.29
CA SER A 14 12.53 18.03 4.46
C SER A 14 13.01 16.58 4.49
N ALA A 15 14.12 16.32 5.22
CA ALA A 15 14.63 14.96 5.39
C ALA A 15 13.61 14.03 6.07
N ALA A 16 12.89 14.52 7.08
CA ALA A 16 11.86 13.76 7.77
C ALA A 16 10.72 13.35 6.82
N LEU A 17 10.26 14.26 5.95
CA LEU A 17 9.24 13.94 4.95
C LEU A 17 9.75 12.93 3.93
N ARG A 18 11.01 13.06 3.50
CA ARG A 18 11.65 12.12 2.58
C ARG A 18 11.62 10.69 3.12
N TYR A 19 12.04 10.47 4.37
CA TYR A 19 12.01 9.14 5.00
C TYR A 19 10.57 8.62 5.14
N ARG A 20 9.63 9.49 5.48
CA ARG A 20 8.21 9.12 5.58
C ARG A 20 7.66 8.67 4.23
N LEU A 21 7.94 9.40 3.15
CA LEU A 21 7.52 9.04 1.80
C LEU A 21 8.14 7.71 1.34
N ARG A 22 9.42 7.45 1.64
CA ARG A 22 10.04 6.14 1.39
C ARG A 22 9.33 5.01 2.13
N ALA A 23 8.99 5.23 3.41
CA ALA A 23 8.28 4.22 4.19
C ALA A 23 6.90 3.90 3.60
N PHE A 24 6.17 4.90 3.10
CA PHE A 24 4.90 4.66 2.41
C PHE A 24 5.05 3.99 1.04
N SER A 25 6.12 4.28 0.30
CA SER A 25 6.47 3.56 -0.93
C SER A 25 6.71 2.08 -0.64
N ALA A 26 7.59 1.78 0.33
CA ALA A 26 7.89 0.41 0.73
C ALA A 26 6.66 -0.33 1.26
N ALA A 27 5.78 0.36 1.99
CA ALA A 27 4.52 -0.23 2.44
C ALA A 27 3.59 -0.59 1.27
N THR A 28 3.58 0.22 0.20
CA THR A 28 2.77 -0.03 -1.00
C THR A 28 3.29 -1.25 -1.76
N ASP A 29 4.61 -1.34 -1.93
CA ASP A 29 5.26 -2.48 -2.58
C ASP A 29 5.00 -3.78 -1.80
N ASN A 30 5.11 -3.74 -0.47
CA ASN A 30 4.85 -4.91 0.37
C ASN A 30 3.39 -5.38 0.30
N VAL A 31 2.41 -4.48 0.35
CA VAL A 31 0.98 -4.85 0.26
C VAL A 31 0.67 -5.41 -1.14
N GLY A 32 1.16 -4.76 -2.19
CA GLY A 32 0.95 -5.21 -3.56
C GLY A 32 1.58 -6.58 -3.83
N LEU A 33 2.83 -6.77 -3.43
CA LEU A 33 3.57 -8.02 -3.64
C LEU A 33 2.95 -9.17 -2.85
N PHE A 34 2.65 -8.96 -1.56
CA PHE A 34 2.09 -9.99 -0.69
C PHE A 34 0.79 -10.57 -1.25
N PHE A 35 -0.21 -9.71 -1.50
CA PHE A 35 -1.51 -10.20 -2.01
C PHE A 35 -1.45 -10.64 -3.48
N GLY A 36 -0.54 -10.07 -4.28
CA GLY A 36 -0.32 -10.51 -5.66
C GLY A 36 0.24 -11.93 -5.73
N GLU A 37 1.27 -12.21 -4.93
CA GLU A 37 1.86 -13.55 -4.83
C GLU A 37 0.87 -14.55 -4.22
N ASP A 38 0.16 -14.17 -3.14
CA ASP A 38 -0.81 -15.05 -2.48
C ASP A 38 -1.98 -15.48 -3.39
N ILE A 39 -2.42 -14.61 -4.31
CA ILE A 39 -3.53 -14.90 -5.21
C ILE A 39 -3.08 -15.69 -6.44
N PHE A 40 -1.94 -15.34 -7.04
CA PHE A 40 -1.54 -15.88 -8.35
C PHE A 40 -0.43 -16.93 -8.30
N VAL A 41 0.53 -16.80 -7.37
CA VAL A 41 1.78 -17.57 -7.39
C VAL A 41 1.84 -18.61 -6.26
N ALA A 42 1.15 -18.38 -5.14
CA ALA A 42 1.22 -19.19 -3.91
C ALA A 42 0.50 -20.56 -3.98
N PHE A 43 0.43 -21.19 -5.15
CA PHE A 43 -0.27 -22.45 -5.36
C PHE A 43 0.26 -23.58 -4.46
N GLY A 44 1.54 -23.55 -4.08
CA GLY A 44 2.13 -24.54 -3.17
C GLY A 44 1.50 -24.56 -1.78
N ALA A 45 1.32 -23.39 -1.16
CA ALA A 45 0.66 -23.29 0.15
C ALA A 45 -0.82 -23.68 0.07
N ILE A 46 -1.49 -23.32 -1.04
CA ILE A 46 -2.90 -23.67 -1.29
C ILE A 46 -3.07 -25.18 -1.47
N VAL A 47 -2.16 -25.85 -2.18
CA VAL A 47 -2.18 -27.32 -2.35
C VAL A 47 -1.94 -28.03 -1.02
N LEU A 48 -1.05 -27.50 -0.18
CA LEU A 48 -0.84 -28.03 1.17
C LEU A 48 -2.12 -27.94 2.02
N MET A 49 -2.76 -26.77 2.04
CA MET A 49 -4.04 -26.57 2.73
C MET A 49 -5.13 -27.51 2.19
N ALA A 50 -5.24 -27.65 0.87
CA ALA A 50 -6.22 -28.54 0.24
C ALA A 50 -5.96 -30.02 0.58
N THR A 51 -4.69 -30.44 0.64
CA THR A 51 -4.31 -31.80 1.05
C THR A 51 -4.71 -32.06 2.50
N PHE A 52 -4.41 -31.12 3.40
CA PHE A 52 -4.80 -31.22 4.81
C PHE A 52 -6.32 -31.29 5.01
N LEU A 53 -7.09 -30.46 4.29
CA LEU A 53 -8.56 -30.51 4.30
C LEU A 53 -9.07 -31.87 3.82
N ARG A 54 -8.45 -32.43 2.79
CA ARG A 54 -8.81 -33.74 2.25
C ARG A 54 -8.55 -34.87 3.25
N GLU A 55 -7.44 -34.82 3.98
CA GLU A 55 -7.14 -35.77 5.07
C GLU A 55 -8.17 -35.71 6.20
N ALA A 56 -8.76 -34.53 6.45
CA ALA A 56 -9.87 -34.34 7.38
C ALA A 56 -11.24 -34.74 6.82
N GLY A 57 -11.30 -35.30 5.60
CA GLY A 57 -12.55 -35.72 4.93
C GLY A 57 -13.30 -34.57 4.23
N ILE A 58 -12.69 -33.40 4.07
CA ILE A 58 -13.29 -32.22 3.44
C ILE A 58 -12.67 -32.01 2.05
N GLU A 59 -13.40 -32.37 1.00
CA GLU A 59 -12.93 -32.13 -0.37
C GLU A 59 -13.20 -30.69 -0.82
N VAL A 60 -12.13 -29.93 -1.05
CA VAL A 60 -12.18 -28.55 -1.56
C VAL A 60 -11.19 -28.42 -2.70
N ALA A 61 -11.66 -27.92 -3.85
CA ALA A 61 -10.79 -27.59 -4.96
C ALA A 61 -9.82 -26.45 -4.56
N PRO A 62 -8.49 -26.58 -4.78
CA PRO A 62 -7.50 -25.55 -4.46
C PRO A 62 -7.88 -24.16 -4.99
N LEU A 63 -8.42 -24.10 -6.21
CA LEU A 63 -8.87 -22.86 -6.83
C LEU A 63 -9.94 -22.13 -6.00
N ARG A 64 -10.86 -22.87 -5.36
CA ARG A 64 -11.87 -22.24 -4.50
C ARG A 64 -11.23 -21.58 -3.28
N ILE A 65 -10.20 -22.19 -2.70
CA ILE A 65 -9.45 -21.62 -1.57
C ILE A 65 -8.74 -20.33 -2.02
N ALA A 66 -8.08 -20.36 -3.19
CA ALA A 66 -7.40 -19.20 -3.77
C ALA A 66 -8.35 -18.01 -4.00
N LEU A 67 -9.54 -18.27 -4.56
CA LEU A 67 -10.54 -17.24 -4.86
C LEU A 67 -11.03 -16.51 -3.61
N TRP A 68 -11.05 -17.16 -2.45
CA TRP A 68 -11.39 -16.52 -1.17
C TRP A 68 -10.31 -15.55 -0.68
N GLY A 69 -9.10 -15.55 -1.26
CA GLY A 69 -8.10 -14.52 -1.04
C GLY A 69 -8.46 -13.17 -1.69
N ILE A 70 -9.27 -13.17 -2.76
CA ILE A 70 -9.62 -11.95 -3.51
C ILE A 70 -10.38 -10.93 -2.63
N PRO A 71 -11.45 -11.31 -1.90
CA PRO A 71 -12.11 -10.37 -0.99
C PRO A 71 -11.16 -9.75 0.04
N THR A 72 -10.24 -10.54 0.60
CA THR A 72 -9.24 -10.07 1.57
C THR A 72 -8.29 -9.06 0.94
N ALA A 73 -7.79 -9.33 -0.26
CA ALA A 73 -6.93 -8.41 -0.99
C ALA A 73 -7.64 -7.10 -1.35
N ILE A 74 -8.93 -7.16 -1.72
CA ILE A 74 -9.74 -5.96 -1.96
C ILE A 74 -9.84 -5.12 -0.68
N CYS A 75 -10.16 -5.75 0.46
CA CYS A 75 -10.21 -5.06 1.75
C CYS A 75 -8.87 -4.42 2.11
N ALA A 76 -7.76 -5.14 1.95
CA ALA A 76 -6.43 -4.63 2.21
C ALA A 76 -6.08 -3.45 1.29
N PHE A 77 -6.43 -3.54 0.01
CA PHE A 77 -6.25 -2.46 -0.97
C PHE A 77 -7.03 -1.21 -0.57
N ILE A 78 -8.31 -1.34 -0.17
CA ILE A 78 -9.14 -0.21 0.27
C ILE A 78 -8.53 0.47 1.49
N ILE A 79 -8.11 -0.31 2.50
CA ILE A 79 -7.48 0.22 3.71
C ILE A 79 -6.18 0.96 3.36
N HIS A 80 -5.35 0.38 2.50
CA HIS A 80 -4.09 0.98 2.07
C HIS A 80 -4.30 2.25 1.25
N ALA A 81 -5.24 2.23 0.30
CA ALA A 81 -5.63 3.39 -0.50
C ALA A 81 -6.13 4.53 0.41
N PHE A 82 -6.94 4.22 1.43
CA PHE A 82 -7.38 5.21 2.40
C PHE A 82 -6.22 5.79 3.23
N ARG A 83 -5.23 4.97 3.62
CA ARG A 83 -4.02 5.45 4.31
C ARG A 83 -3.21 6.40 3.42
N LEU A 84 -3.09 6.10 2.14
CA LEU A 84 -2.40 6.96 1.17
C LEU A 84 -3.16 8.27 0.94
N TYR A 85 -4.48 8.20 0.78
CA TYR A 85 -5.33 9.40 0.67
C TYR A 85 -5.20 10.32 1.89
N ARG A 86 -5.16 9.76 3.11
CA ARG A 86 -4.91 10.53 4.33
C ARG A 86 -3.50 11.12 4.39
N LEU A 87 -2.50 10.44 3.82
CA LEU A 87 -1.14 10.97 3.70
C LEU A 87 -1.14 12.21 2.80
N ASP A 88 -1.72 12.09 1.60
CA ASP A 88 -1.79 13.18 0.63
C ASP A 88 -2.48 14.41 1.21
N ARG A 89 -3.64 14.23 1.85
CA ARG A 89 -4.34 15.35 2.51
C ARG A 89 -3.51 16.00 3.63
N LYS A 90 -2.66 15.23 4.32
CA LYS A 90 -1.76 15.78 5.34
C LYS A 90 -0.62 16.58 4.71
N LEU A 91 -0.05 16.09 3.60
CA LEU A 91 0.97 16.83 2.84
C LEU A 91 0.38 18.12 2.24
N ASP A 92 -0.77 18.04 1.60
CA ASP A 92 -1.44 19.22 1.02
C ASP A 92 -1.73 20.28 2.09
N ARG A 93 -2.01 19.90 3.34
CA ARG A 93 -2.19 20.86 4.45
C ARG A 93 -0.88 21.44 4.96
N GLU A 94 0.19 20.66 4.94
CA GLU A 94 1.52 21.07 5.42
C GLU A 94 2.25 21.95 4.39
N PHE A 95 1.94 21.78 3.10
CA PHE A 95 2.52 22.53 1.97
C PHE A 95 1.51 23.42 1.23
N SER A 96 0.26 23.55 1.71
CA SER A 96 -0.64 24.61 1.27
C SER A 96 0.05 25.95 1.50
N PRO A 97 -0.01 26.89 0.55
CA PRO A 97 0.73 28.14 0.64
C PRO A 97 0.29 28.87 1.90
N ARG A 98 1.14 28.86 2.93
CA ARG A 98 1.25 30.05 3.76
C ARG A 98 1.70 31.12 2.78
N SER A 99 0.80 32.03 2.48
CA SER A 99 1.15 33.33 1.95
C SER A 99 2.17 33.94 2.89
N ASP A 100 3.46 33.72 2.62
CA ASP A 100 4.54 34.58 3.11
C ASP A 100 4.39 35.91 2.37
N SER A 101 3.37 36.66 2.78
CA SER A 101 3.13 38.04 2.46
C SER A 101 3.33 38.85 3.74
N ALA A 102 4.57 38.95 4.19
CA ALA A 102 5.05 40.01 5.06
C ALA A 102 6.58 39.94 5.12
N ASP A 103 7.21 41.08 4.84
CA ASP A 103 8.58 41.43 5.23
C ASP A 103 9.74 40.90 4.39
N HIS A 104 9.80 41.38 3.14
CA HIS A 104 11.09 41.78 2.56
C HIS A 104 10.95 43.14 1.84
N ASN A 105 10.62 44.17 2.62
CA ASN A 105 10.79 45.58 2.28
C ASN A 105 11.01 46.34 3.61
N ALA A 106 12.23 46.29 4.13
CA ALA A 106 12.75 47.21 5.14
C ALA A 106 14.27 47.31 4.97
#